data_AF-A0A2K3MT11-F1
#
_entry.id   AF-A0A2K3MT11-F1
#
_cell.length_a   1.000
_cell.length_b   1.000
_cell.length_c   1.000
_cell.angle_alpha   90.00
_cell.angle_beta   90.00
_cell.angle_gamma   90.00
#
_symmetry.space_group_name_H-M   'P 1'
#
loop_
_entity.id
_entity.type
_entity.pdbx_description
1 polymer ?
#
loop_
_entity_poly.entity_id
_entity_poly.type
_entity_poly.pdbx_seq_one_letter_code
_entity_poly.pdbx_strand_id
1 'polypeptide(L)'
;MVYWYIYIVLINLAEKKHLRIGMSSGIGKKKTKKKRDSLKDAGMNYQISAAVKFLQSQIYLAEGLGMMLAALRNERRIFPPQSPFSTEHEIFIQQFELLLKACLPDGISYQTYKESTAQANFSTLVMCDYFKEAQKIAKELKSNFANDPEMMAELRRIELVAERNNIALTVISRLGTPDPSVKISFTLSHHPFFATAIVKRS
;
A
#
# COMPACT_ATOMS: atom_id res chain seq x y z
N MET A 1 3.19 12.21 1.56
CA MET A 1 3.16 12.09 3.04
C MET A 1 2.16 11.06 3.54
N VAL A 2 0.83 11.30 3.43
CA VAL A 2 -0.19 10.41 4.04
C VAL A 2 -0.09 8.97 3.57
N TYR A 3 -0.01 8.71 2.26
CA TYR A 3 0.12 7.34 1.74
C TYR A 3 1.41 6.64 2.15
N TRP A 4 2.53 7.37 2.23
CA TRP A 4 3.77 6.84 2.80
C TRP A 4 3.58 6.45 4.26
N TYR A 5 2.90 7.27 5.05
CA TYR A 5 2.63 6.97 6.45
C TYR A 5 1.72 5.74 6.60
N ILE A 6 0.65 5.67 5.81
CA ILE A 6 -0.24 4.50 5.75
C ILE A 6 0.57 3.25 5.40
N TYR A 7 1.45 3.32 4.41
CA TYR A 7 2.32 2.21 4.04
C TYR A 7 3.17 1.71 5.22
N ILE A 8 3.86 2.61 5.94
CA ILE A 8 4.68 2.21 7.11
C ILE A 8 3.82 1.60 8.22
N VAL A 9 2.62 2.15 8.48
CA VAL A 9 1.68 1.56 9.44
C VAL A 9 1.26 0.15 9.03
N LEU A 10 0.90 -0.05 7.76
CA LEU A 10 0.43 -1.34 7.26
C LEU A 10 1.55 -2.39 7.26
N ILE A 11 2.79 -2.02 6.93
CA ILE A 11 3.97 -2.89 7.06
C ILE A 11 4.16 -3.34 8.51
N ASN A 12 4.18 -2.40 9.45
CA ASN A 12 4.30 -2.72 10.88
C ASN A 12 3.18 -3.63 11.37
N LEU A 13 1.95 -3.44 10.88
CA LEU A 13 0.82 -4.33 11.18
C LEU A 13 1.01 -5.72 10.59
N ALA A 14 1.52 -5.82 9.36
CA ALA A 14 1.81 -7.10 8.70
C ALA A 14 2.90 -7.86 9.45
N GLU A 15 4.00 -7.20 9.80
CA GLU A 15 5.10 -7.80 10.58
C GLU A 15 4.60 -8.34 11.93
N LYS A 16 3.81 -7.54 12.67
CA LYS A 16 3.19 -7.99 13.93
C LYS A 16 2.25 -9.19 13.73
N LYS A 17 1.52 -9.27 12.62
CA LYS A 17 0.67 -10.43 12.29
C LYS A 17 1.48 -11.67 11.93
N HIS A 18 2.54 -11.52 11.12
CA HIS A 18 3.44 -12.62 10.77
C HIS A 18 4.16 -13.18 12.00
N LEU A 19 4.63 -12.32 12.92
CA LEU A 19 5.23 -12.73 14.19
C LEU A 19 4.25 -13.51 15.08
N ARG A 20 2.99 -13.06 15.19
CA ARG A 20 1.96 -13.80 15.96
C ARG A 20 1.63 -15.16 15.38
N ILE A 21 1.58 -15.29 14.04
CA ILE A 21 1.35 -16.58 13.38
C ILE A 21 2.52 -17.54 13.64
N GLY A 22 3.76 -17.02 13.62
CA GLY A 22 4.96 -17.80 14.00
C GLY A 22 4.90 -18.31 15.44
N MET A 23 4.51 -17.46 16.41
CA MET A 23 4.43 -17.83 17.83
C MET A 23 3.26 -18.77 18.15
N SER A 24 2.10 -18.62 17.51
CA SER A 24 0.93 -19.48 17.72
C SER A 24 1.17 -20.93 17.25
N SER A 25 2.07 -21.13 16.28
CA SER A 25 2.41 -22.48 15.78
C SER A 25 3.31 -23.27 16.76
N GLY A 26 3.93 -22.59 17.74
CA GLY A 26 4.88 -23.17 18.68
C GLY A 26 4.30 -23.77 19.97
N ILE A 27 3.02 -23.52 20.30
CA ILE A 27 2.41 -23.86 21.60
C ILE A 27 1.48 -25.08 21.51
N GLY A 28 1.74 -25.99 20.56
CA GLY A 28 0.91 -27.18 20.30
C GLY A 28 1.52 -28.53 20.71
N LYS A 29 2.65 -28.58 21.41
CA LYS A 29 3.28 -29.86 21.82
C LYS A 29 2.97 -30.21 23.28
N LYS A 30 1.77 -30.74 23.54
CA LYS A 30 1.51 -31.57 24.73
C LYS A 30 0.90 -32.93 24.35
N LYS A 31 1.73 -33.97 24.55
CA LYS A 31 1.42 -35.38 24.85
C LYS A 31 0.30 -36.09 24.06
N THR A 32 0.70 -36.98 23.14
CA THR A 32 0.24 -38.40 23.13
C THR A 32 1.22 -39.28 22.34
N LYS A 33 1.59 -40.45 22.86
CA LYS A 33 2.57 -41.40 22.28
C LYS A 33 1.86 -42.72 21.93
N LYS A 34 2.18 -43.25 20.73
CA LYS A 34 1.76 -44.53 20.08
C LYS A 34 0.37 -44.43 19.43
N LYS A 35 0.17 -44.70 18.13
CA LYS A 35 0.66 -45.81 17.29
C LYS A 35 0.70 -45.40 15.80
N ARG A 36 1.47 -46.18 15.05
CA ARG A 36 2.00 -46.06 13.69
C ARG A 36 0.95 -46.00 12.56
N ASP A 37 1.41 -45.46 11.41
CA ASP A 37 0.92 -45.58 10.02
C ASP A 37 -0.07 -44.53 9.48
N SER A 38 0.49 -43.48 8.84
CA SER A 38 0.11 -43.09 7.47
C SER A 38 1.08 -42.02 6.95
N LEU A 39 1.83 -42.36 5.89
CA LEU A 39 2.47 -41.39 5.01
C LEU A 39 1.40 -40.47 4.43
N LYS A 40 1.37 -39.21 4.87
CA LYS A 40 1.09 -38.08 3.99
C LYS A 40 2.10 -37.02 4.34
N ASP A 41 2.96 -36.73 3.39
CA ASP A 41 3.81 -35.56 3.35
C ASP A 41 2.89 -34.33 3.45
N ALA A 42 2.54 -33.96 4.68
CA ALA A 42 1.92 -32.70 5.00
C ALA A 42 3.02 -31.66 4.87
N GLY A 43 3.38 -31.37 3.61
CA GLY A 43 4.06 -30.14 3.26
C GLY A 43 3.30 -29.04 3.99
N MET A 44 3.95 -28.48 5.01
CA MET A 44 3.41 -27.38 5.79
C MET A 44 3.24 -26.21 4.83
N ASN A 45 2.12 -26.20 4.12
CA ASN A 45 1.68 -25.07 3.36
C ASN A 45 1.50 -23.96 4.38
N TYR A 46 2.49 -23.08 4.45
CA TYR A 46 2.40 -21.72 4.96
C TYR A 46 1.33 -20.99 4.14
N GLN A 47 0.07 -21.38 4.27
CA GLN A 47 -1.03 -20.68 3.65
C GLN A 47 -1.18 -19.37 4.41
N ILE A 48 -0.58 -18.32 3.84
CA ILE A 48 -0.78 -16.95 4.28
C ILE A 48 -2.29 -16.72 4.34
N SER A 49 -2.81 -16.46 5.54
CA SER A 49 -4.24 -16.24 5.78
C SER A 49 -4.79 -15.18 4.82
N ALA A 50 -6.04 -15.36 4.38
CA ALA A 50 -6.73 -14.41 3.49
C ALA A 50 -6.68 -12.97 4.03
N ALA A 51 -6.74 -12.79 5.36
CA ALA A 51 -6.63 -11.49 6.01
C ALA A 51 -5.24 -10.85 5.88
N VAL A 52 -4.17 -11.65 5.81
CA VAL A 52 -2.80 -11.16 5.63
C VAL A 52 -2.56 -10.80 4.16
N LYS A 53 -3.05 -11.61 3.23
CA LYS A 53 -3.05 -11.25 1.79
C LYS A 53 -3.87 -9.98 1.54
N PHE A 54 -5.02 -9.82 2.20
CA PHE A 54 -5.82 -8.60 2.09
C PHE A 54 -5.01 -7.37 2.53
N LEU A 55 -4.35 -7.46 3.68
CA LEU A 55 -3.44 -6.43 4.17
C LEU A 55 -2.32 -6.13 3.16
N GLN A 56 -1.75 -7.17 2.55
CA GLN A 56 -0.72 -7.02 1.51
C GLN A 56 -1.21 -6.24 0.29
N SER A 57 -2.47 -6.44 -0.14
CA SER A 57 -3.05 -5.64 -1.24
C SER A 57 -3.13 -4.14 -0.90
N GLN A 58 -3.45 -3.82 0.36
CA GLN A 58 -3.50 -2.44 0.85
C GLN A 58 -2.10 -1.82 0.99
N ILE A 59 -1.10 -2.61 1.39
CA ILE A 59 0.31 -2.19 1.42
C ILE A 59 0.75 -1.77 0.03
N TYR A 60 0.53 -2.62 -0.98
CA TYR A 60 0.87 -2.30 -2.37
C TYR A 60 0.15 -1.06 -2.90
N LEU A 61 -1.14 -0.86 -2.57
CA LEU A 61 -1.84 0.37 -2.92
C LEU A 61 -1.24 1.62 -2.27
N ALA A 62 -0.95 1.56 -0.97
CA ALA A 62 -0.39 2.67 -0.21
C ALA A 62 1.01 3.03 -0.70
N GLU A 63 1.86 2.02 -0.93
CA GLU A 63 3.21 2.21 -1.46
C GLU A 63 3.16 2.80 -2.87
N GLY A 64 2.37 2.20 -3.77
CA GLY A 64 2.22 2.69 -5.14
C GLY A 64 1.75 4.14 -5.20
N LEU A 65 0.74 4.52 -4.41
CA LEU A 65 0.27 5.91 -4.33
C LEU A 65 1.30 6.85 -3.71
N GLY A 66 1.97 6.43 -2.63
CA GLY A 66 3.02 7.20 -1.98
C GLY A 66 4.16 7.51 -2.94
N MET A 67 4.62 6.50 -3.66
CA MET A 67 5.71 6.60 -4.62
C MET A 67 5.29 7.36 -5.89
N MET A 68 4.04 7.23 -6.34
CA MET A 68 3.53 7.95 -7.51
C MET A 68 3.46 9.45 -7.23
N LEU A 69 2.99 9.86 -6.05
CA LEU A 69 3.00 11.25 -5.62
C LEU A 69 4.42 11.79 -5.45
N ALA A 70 5.34 10.98 -4.94
CA ALA A 70 6.75 11.34 -4.82
C ALA A 70 7.40 11.55 -6.20
N ALA A 71 7.17 10.65 -7.16
CA ALA A 71 7.66 10.78 -8.53
C ALA A 71 7.09 12.04 -9.21
N LEU A 72 5.79 12.30 -9.08
CA LEU A 72 5.14 13.51 -9.60
C LEU A 72 5.78 14.79 -9.05
N ARG A 73 6.13 14.79 -7.77
CA ARG A 73 6.81 15.91 -7.12
C ARG A 73 8.25 16.06 -7.63
N ASN A 74 9.03 14.97 -7.67
CA ASN A 74 10.44 14.99 -8.03
C ASN A 74 10.64 15.42 -9.49
N GLU A 75 9.74 15.00 -10.38
CA GLU A 75 9.71 15.41 -11.78
C GLU A 75 8.99 16.75 -12.03
N ARG A 76 8.67 17.50 -10.97
CA ARG A 76 8.03 18.84 -11.01
C ARG A 76 6.70 18.89 -11.79
N ARG A 77 5.97 17.76 -11.84
CA ARG A 77 4.62 17.69 -12.44
C ARG A 77 3.52 18.09 -11.48
N ILE A 78 3.80 18.01 -10.17
CA ILE A 78 2.96 18.56 -9.11
C ILE A 78 3.85 19.39 -8.20
N PHE A 79 3.39 20.60 -7.89
CA PHE A 79 4.03 21.44 -6.90
C PHE A 79 3.40 21.16 -5.54
N PRO A 80 4.22 20.97 -4.48
CA PRO A 80 3.68 20.94 -3.14
C PRO A 80 2.97 22.27 -2.86
N PRO A 81 1.92 22.28 -2.02
CA PRO A 81 1.30 23.52 -1.60
C PRO A 81 2.38 24.46 -1.06
N GLN A 82 2.65 25.56 -1.75
CA GLN A 82 3.52 26.60 -1.21
C GLN A 82 2.68 27.39 -0.21
N SER A 83 2.73 26.99 1.05
CA SER A 83 2.21 27.82 2.13
C SER A 83 3.26 28.90 2.44
N PRO A 84 2.92 30.20 2.36
CA PRO A 84 3.85 31.24 2.78
C PRO A 84 4.11 31.22 4.30
N PHE A 85 3.33 30.44 5.05
CA PHE A 85 3.37 30.39 6.52
C PHE A 85 3.90 29.07 7.09
N SER A 86 4.07 28.04 6.26
CA SER A 86 4.46 26.72 6.76
C SER A 86 5.34 25.98 5.77
N THR A 87 6.46 25.51 6.28
CA THR A 87 7.38 24.62 5.60
C THR A 87 6.78 23.22 5.44
N GLU A 88 7.30 22.43 4.50
CA GLU A 88 6.93 21.02 4.34
C GLU A 88 7.14 20.21 5.64
N HIS A 89 8.17 20.55 6.42
CA HIS A 89 8.44 19.93 7.71
C HIS A 89 7.34 20.23 8.73
N GLU A 90 6.92 21.49 8.86
CA GLU A 90 5.85 21.88 9.77
C GLU A 90 4.52 21.25 9.37
N ILE A 91 4.21 21.18 8.08
CA ILE A 91 3.02 20.48 7.56
C ILE A 91 3.06 19.01 7.96
N PHE A 92 4.23 18.35 7.85
CA PHE A 92 4.39 16.97 8.28
C PHE A 92 4.11 16.80 9.78
N ILE A 93 4.68 17.66 10.61
CA ILE A 93 4.48 17.60 12.07
C ILE A 93 3.02 17.82 12.42
N GLN A 94 2.37 18.85 11.87
CA GLN A 94 0.96 19.15 12.11
C GLN A 94 0.05 17.99 11.67
N GLN A 95 0.34 17.39 10.51
CA GLN A 95 -0.47 16.30 9.95
C GLN A 95 -0.40 15.02 10.81
N PHE A 96 0.74 14.75 11.45
CA PHE A 96 0.99 13.49 12.15
C PHE A 96 1.25 13.65 13.65
N GLU A 97 1.01 14.84 14.22
CA GLU A 97 1.37 15.19 15.60
C GLU A 97 0.87 14.14 16.60
N LEU A 98 -0.41 13.78 16.52
CA LEU A 98 -1.02 12.82 17.45
C LEU A 98 -0.44 11.42 17.30
N LEU A 99 -0.11 10.99 16.08
CA LEU A 99 0.46 9.67 15.80
C LEU A 99 1.93 9.60 16.23
N LEU A 100 2.69 10.67 16.02
CA LEU A 100 4.07 10.81 16.49
C LEU A 100 4.12 10.80 18.03
N LYS A 101 3.22 11.53 18.70
CA LYS A 101 3.09 11.52 20.17
C LYS A 101 2.70 10.15 20.73
N ALA A 102 1.96 9.35 19.95
CA ALA A 102 1.61 7.99 20.30
C ALA A 102 2.71 6.95 19.95
N CYS A 103 3.83 7.37 19.34
CA CYS A 103 4.87 6.49 18.81
C CYS A 103 4.32 5.45 17.81
N LEU A 104 3.42 5.88 16.92
CA LEU A 104 2.74 5.00 15.97
C LEU A 104 2.99 5.39 14.51
N PRO A 105 3.84 4.67 13.77
CA PRO A 105 4.81 3.66 14.19
C PRO A 105 6.03 4.26 14.90
N ASP A 106 6.89 3.42 15.47
CA ASP A 106 8.10 3.87 16.18
C ASP A 106 9.21 4.26 15.20
N GLY A 107 10.08 5.19 15.59
CA GLY A 107 11.27 5.57 14.81
C GLY A 107 11.03 6.35 13.52
N ILE A 108 9.80 6.79 13.24
CA ILE A 108 9.50 7.60 12.05
C ILE A 108 9.75 9.08 12.27
N SER A 109 10.24 9.73 11.22
CA SER A 109 10.51 11.15 11.21
C SER A 109 10.27 11.74 9.83
N TYR A 110 10.18 13.07 9.76
CA TYR A 110 10.15 13.77 8.49
C TYR A 110 11.39 13.45 7.63
N GLN A 111 12.56 13.28 8.26
CA GLN A 111 13.79 12.93 7.56
C GLN A 111 13.66 11.57 6.88
N THR A 112 13.12 10.57 7.57
CA THR A 112 12.87 9.24 7.02
C THR A 112 11.91 9.30 5.82
N TYR A 113 10.87 10.13 5.90
CA TYR A 113 9.97 10.38 4.76
C TYR A 113 10.71 10.98 3.56
N LYS A 114 11.56 11.98 3.79
CA LYS A 114 12.33 12.64 2.73
C LYS A 114 13.27 11.67 2.04
N GLU A 115 14.02 10.89 2.82
CA GLU A 115 14.95 9.89 2.28
C GLU A 115 14.23 8.81 1.47
N SER A 116 13.12 8.28 2.01
CA SER A 116 12.33 7.24 1.35
C SER A 116 11.74 7.68 0.01
N THR A 117 11.47 8.98 -0.16
CA THR A 117 10.80 9.53 -1.35
C THR A 117 11.73 10.27 -2.30
N ALA A 118 12.99 10.51 -1.90
CA ALA A 118 13.94 11.33 -2.65
C ALA A 118 14.24 10.79 -4.06
N GLN A 119 14.30 9.46 -4.20
CA GLN A 119 14.72 8.80 -5.45
C GLN A 119 13.53 8.30 -6.28
N ALA A 120 12.29 8.57 -5.86
CA ALA A 120 11.11 8.15 -6.60
C ALA A 120 11.04 8.82 -7.97
N ASN A 121 10.87 8.01 -9.02
CA ASN A 121 10.72 8.43 -10.41
C ASN A 121 9.81 7.43 -11.15
N PHE A 122 9.22 7.81 -12.29
CA PHE A 122 8.28 6.92 -12.99
C PHE A 122 8.94 5.68 -13.59
N SER A 123 10.19 5.75 -14.03
CA SER A 123 10.88 4.59 -14.60
C SER A 123 10.99 3.44 -13.60
N THR A 124 11.40 3.73 -12.37
CA THR A 124 11.47 2.73 -11.28
C THR A 124 10.06 2.29 -10.89
N LEU A 125 9.09 3.20 -10.81
CA LEU A 125 7.74 2.87 -10.38
C LEU A 125 7.02 1.87 -11.27
N VAL A 126 7.17 2.02 -12.58
CA VAL A 126 6.57 1.11 -13.56
C VAL A 126 7.17 -0.30 -13.41
N MET A 127 8.44 -0.42 -13.02
CA MET A 127 9.07 -1.72 -12.80
C MET A 127 8.60 -2.41 -11.51
N CYS A 128 8.20 -1.64 -10.49
CA CYS A 128 7.77 -2.19 -9.19
C CYS A 128 6.37 -2.82 -9.22
N ASP A 129 5.55 -2.53 -10.23
CA ASP A 129 4.23 -3.16 -10.46
C ASP A 129 3.26 -3.14 -9.26
N TYR A 130 3.43 -2.19 -8.33
CA TYR A 130 2.64 -2.07 -7.09
C TYR A 130 1.13 -2.20 -7.32
N PHE A 131 0.58 -1.44 -8.27
CA PHE A 131 -0.85 -1.45 -8.55
C PHE A 131 -1.32 -2.77 -9.20
N LYS A 132 -0.48 -3.42 -10.02
CA LYS A 132 -0.83 -4.73 -10.60
C LYS A 132 -0.87 -5.80 -9.53
N GLU A 133 0.09 -5.82 -8.61
CA GLU A 133 0.11 -6.78 -7.51
C GLU A 133 -1.07 -6.58 -6.55
N ALA A 134 -1.41 -5.32 -6.22
CA ALA A 134 -2.61 -5.02 -5.44
C ALA A 134 -3.89 -5.56 -6.13
N GLN A 135 -4.05 -5.32 -7.44
CA GLN A 135 -5.21 -5.79 -8.20
C GLN A 135 -5.29 -7.32 -8.25
N LYS A 136 -4.15 -7.98 -8.49
CA LYS A 136 -4.04 -9.44 -8.57
C LYS A 136 -4.45 -10.08 -7.24
N ILE A 137 -3.89 -9.62 -6.12
CA ILE A 137 -4.22 -10.14 -4.80
C ILE A 137 -5.70 -9.93 -4.49
N ALA A 138 -6.27 -8.75 -4.81
CA ALA A 138 -7.69 -8.50 -4.58
C ALA A 138 -8.59 -9.46 -5.37
N LYS A 139 -8.24 -9.78 -6.63
CA LYS A 139 -8.96 -10.77 -7.45
C LYS A 139 -8.88 -12.18 -6.86
N GLU A 140 -7.69 -12.61 -6.45
CA GLU A 140 -7.47 -13.93 -5.83
C GLU A 140 -8.27 -14.10 -4.53
N LEU A 141 -8.49 -13.03 -3.77
CA LEU A 141 -9.19 -13.10 -2.49
C LEU A 141 -10.71 -13.17 -2.60
N LYS A 142 -11.31 -12.85 -3.76
CA LYS A 142 -12.76 -12.84 -3.91
C LYS A 142 -13.43 -14.17 -3.56
N SER A 143 -12.81 -15.30 -3.94
CA SER A 143 -13.33 -16.62 -3.60
C SER A 143 -13.35 -16.87 -2.09
N ASN A 144 -12.38 -16.30 -1.38
CA ASN A 144 -12.20 -16.53 0.06
C ASN A 144 -13.23 -15.76 0.90
N PHE A 145 -13.80 -14.69 0.34
CA PHE A 145 -14.79 -13.83 1.00
C PHE A 145 -16.15 -13.86 0.31
N ALA A 146 -16.46 -14.87 -0.51
CA ALA A 146 -17.70 -14.91 -1.29
C ALA A 146 -18.99 -14.79 -0.45
N ASN A 147 -18.94 -15.23 0.81
CA ASN A 147 -20.06 -15.16 1.76
C ASN A 147 -20.07 -13.87 2.61
N ASP A 148 -19.09 -12.99 2.43
CA ASP A 148 -18.97 -11.71 3.13
C ASP A 148 -19.17 -10.56 2.11
N PRO A 149 -20.41 -10.02 2.01
CA PRO A 149 -20.72 -8.99 1.02
C PRO A 149 -19.98 -7.68 1.27
N GLU A 150 -19.64 -7.36 2.53
CA GLU A 150 -18.90 -6.15 2.88
C GLU A 150 -17.44 -6.25 2.42
N MET A 151 -16.77 -7.37 2.74
CA MET A 151 -15.42 -7.62 2.24
C MET A 151 -15.36 -7.74 0.72
N MET A 152 -16.38 -8.32 0.09
CA MET A 152 -16.46 -8.37 -1.37
C MET A 152 -16.59 -6.99 -1.99
N ALA A 153 -17.39 -6.10 -1.39
CA ALA A 153 -17.48 -4.70 -1.83
C ALA A 153 -16.13 -4.00 -1.67
N GLU A 154 -15.45 -4.22 -0.55
CA GLU A 154 -14.12 -3.66 -0.30
C GLU A 154 -13.06 -4.13 -1.30
N LEU A 155 -13.00 -5.44 -1.58
CA LEU A 155 -12.10 -6.01 -2.58
C LEU A 155 -12.34 -5.44 -3.98
N ARG A 156 -13.61 -5.22 -4.35
CA ARG A 156 -13.97 -4.58 -5.63
C ARG A 156 -13.50 -3.12 -5.69
N ARG A 157 -13.59 -2.37 -4.58
CA ARG A 157 -13.07 -0.99 -4.52
C ARG A 157 -11.56 -0.96 -4.66
N ILE A 158 -10.84 -1.84 -3.94
CA ILE A 158 -9.38 -1.98 -4.03
C ILE A 158 -8.95 -2.30 -5.47
N GLU A 159 -9.59 -3.29 -6.09
CA GLU A 159 -9.31 -3.69 -7.47
C GLU A 159 -9.50 -2.53 -8.45
N LEU A 160 -10.61 -1.79 -8.33
CA LEU A 160 -10.92 -0.66 -9.21
C LEU A 160 -9.91 0.48 -9.07
N VAL A 161 -9.52 0.82 -7.82
CA VAL A 161 -8.52 1.86 -7.56
C VAL A 161 -7.16 1.42 -8.10
N ALA A 162 -6.77 0.17 -7.86
CA ALA A 162 -5.52 -0.40 -8.35
C ALA A 162 -5.45 -0.35 -9.88
N GLU A 163 -6.50 -0.80 -10.57
CA GLU A 163 -6.58 -0.77 -12.03
C GLU A 163 -6.44 0.64 -12.59
N ARG A 164 -7.23 1.60 -12.09
CA ARG A 164 -7.21 2.97 -12.59
C ARG A 164 -5.87 3.65 -12.35
N ASN A 165 -5.25 3.42 -11.19
CA ASN A 165 -3.93 3.97 -10.90
C ASN A 165 -2.83 3.33 -11.74
N ASN A 166 -2.92 2.03 -12.04
CA ASN A 166 -2.01 1.37 -12.97
C ASN A 166 -2.08 1.98 -14.38
N ILE A 167 -3.30 2.22 -14.87
CA ILE A 167 -3.53 2.88 -16.16
C ILE A 167 -2.96 4.31 -16.13
N ALA A 168 -3.30 5.09 -15.11
CA ALA A 168 -2.80 6.45 -14.96
C ALA A 168 -1.27 6.52 -14.91
N LEU A 169 -0.64 5.63 -14.13
CA LEU A 169 0.82 5.52 -14.05
C LEU A 169 1.44 5.23 -15.42
N THR A 170 0.85 4.30 -16.18
CA THR A 170 1.31 3.93 -17.53
C THR A 170 1.17 5.10 -18.50
N VAL A 171 0.09 5.87 -18.42
CA VAL A 171 -0.10 7.07 -19.25
C VAL A 171 0.92 8.14 -18.89
N ILE A 172 1.10 8.42 -17.60
CA ILE A 172 2.02 9.46 -17.11
C ILE A 172 3.47 9.13 -17.48
N SER A 173 3.89 7.87 -17.35
CA SER A 173 5.24 7.45 -17.69
C SER A 173 5.54 7.54 -19.19
N ARG A 174 4.55 7.27 -20.05
CA ARG A 174 4.68 7.39 -21.51
C ARG A 174 4.72 8.82 -22.02
N LEU A 175 4.11 9.77 -21.29
CA LEU A 175 4.10 11.18 -21.68
C LEU A 175 5.51 11.80 -21.66
N GLY A 176 6.51 11.15 -21.05
CA GLY A 176 7.90 11.56 -21.14
C GLY A 176 8.15 12.89 -20.43
N THR A 177 8.05 14.01 -21.15
CA THR A 177 8.19 15.36 -20.59
C THR A 177 6.89 15.84 -19.93
N PRO A 178 6.95 16.83 -19.02
CA PRO A 178 5.76 17.49 -18.51
C PRO A 178 5.05 18.23 -19.66
N ASP A 179 4.09 17.57 -20.31
CA ASP A 179 3.20 18.21 -21.29
C ASP A 179 2.25 19.14 -20.54
N PRO A 180 2.32 20.47 -20.74
CA PRO A 180 1.46 21.44 -20.04
C PRO A 180 -0.02 21.29 -20.39
N SER A 181 -0.37 20.56 -21.47
CA SER A 181 -1.75 20.22 -21.78
C SER A 181 -2.30 19.12 -20.88
N VAL A 182 -1.46 18.37 -20.15
CA VAL A 182 -1.90 17.25 -19.31
C VAL A 182 -2.04 17.68 -17.86
N LYS A 183 -3.27 17.62 -17.35
CA LYS A 183 -3.60 17.86 -15.94
C LYS A 183 -3.75 16.54 -15.20
N ILE A 184 -2.98 16.39 -14.13
CA ILE A 184 -3.03 15.25 -13.21
C ILE A 184 -3.72 15.69 -11.93
N SER A 185 -4.72 14.94 -11.48
CA SER A 185 -5.47 15.20 -10.25
C SER A 185 -5.77 13.90 -9.52
N PHE A 186 -6.09 13.97 -8.23
CA PHE A 186 -6.38 12.81 -7.40
C PHE A 186 -7.75 12.97 -6.74
N THR A 187 -8.56 11.92 -6.78
CA THR A 187 -9.92 11.94 -6.22
C THR A 187 -10.22 10.67 -5.43
N LEU A 188 -10.93 10.79 -4.31
CA LEU A 188 -11.40 9.67 -3.48
C LEU A 188 -12.79 9.16 -3.91
N SER A 189 -13.00 9.00 -5.22
CA SER A 189 -14.32 8.66 -5.78
C SER A 189 -14.69 7.18 -5.62
N HIS A 190 -13.70 6.29 -5.63
CA HIS A 190 -13.90 4.83 -5.65
C HIS A 190 -13.60 4.16 -4.31
N HIS A 191 -12.81 4.80 -3.46
CA HIS A 191 -12.44 4.30 -2.15
C HIS A 191 -12.26 5.46 -1.17
N PRO A 192 -12.74 5.34 0.09
CA PRO A 192 -12.68 6.44 1.07
C PRO A 192 -11.25 6.84 1.44
N PHE A 193 -10.29 5.91 1.33
CA PHE A 193 -8.91 6.14 1.77
C PHE A 193 -7.89 6.18 0.63
N PHE A 194 -8.19 5.58 -0.53
CA PHE A 194 -7.22 5.41 -1.62
C PHE A 194 -7.66 6.22 -2.83
N ALA A 195 -6.86 7.23 -3.17
CA ALA A 195 -7.16 8.12 -4.27
C ALA A 195 -6.96 7.41 -5.61
N THR A 196 -7.76 7.84 -6.58
CA THR A 196 -7.59 7.50 -7.98
C THR A 196 -6.97 8.69 -8.70
N ALA A 197 -5.87 8.45 -9.39
CA ALA A 197 -5.25 9.40 -10.28
C ALA A 197 -6.11 9.58 -11.54
N ILE A 198 -6.42 10.82 -11.87
CA ILE A 198 -7.14 11.23 -13.05
C ILE A 198 -6.17 12.04 -13.92
N VAL A 199 -5.94 11.55 -15.13
CA VAL A 199 -5.11 12.19 -16.15
C VAL A 199 -6.04 12.72 -17.24
N LYS A 200 -6.06 14.03 -17.43
CA LYS A 200 -6.88 14.69 -18.46
C LYS A 200 -6.00 15.53 -19.37
N ARG A 201 -6.33 15.57 -20.66
CA ARG A 201 -5.81 16.59 -21.58
C ARG A 201 -6.73 17.81 -21.51
N SER A 202 -6.15 19.00 -21.41
CA SER A 202 -6.81 20.30 -21.39
C SER A 202 -7.15 20.74 -22.80
#